data_AF-A0A438F785-F1
#
_entry.id   AF-A0A438F785-F1
#
_cell.length_a   1.000
_cell.length_b   1.000
_cell.length_c   1.000
_cell.angle_alpha   90.00
_cell.angle_beta   90.00
_cell.angle_gamma   90.00
#
_symmetry.space_group_name_H-M   'P 1'
#
loop_
_entity.id
_entity.type
_entity.pdbx_description
1 polymer ?
#
loop_
_entity_poly.entity_id
_entity_poly.type
_entity_poly.pdbx_seq_one_letter_code
_entity_poly.pdbx_strand_id
1 'polypeptide(L)'
;MENAVFANGFEDHIEGAEAWYALEKIFSASSKARVMQLRLEFQTTRKGSLPMMEYILKLKNLADSLAVIGEPVSDRDQILQLLGGLGANYNSIVATPQHHKYNKKEHFNRNTSIYNRNNFGFNPGRGLNGGRSQGSHNNRP
;
A
#
# COMPACT_ATOMS: atom_id res chain seq x y z
N MET A 1 0.44 78.65 -42.41
CA MET A 1 -0.16 77.60 -43.28
C MET A 1 0.76 76.40 -43.11
N GLU A 2 0.59 75.68 -42.02
CA GLU A 2 -0.23 74.45 -41.85
C GLU A 2 0.72 73.25 -41.78
N ASN A 3 1.10 72.91 -40.55
CA ASN A 3 1.79 71.68 -40.22
C ASN A 3 0.73 70.57 -40.13
N ALA A 4 0.40 69.96 -41.26
CA ALA A 4 -0.53 68.83 -41.31
C ALA A 4 0.15 67.57 -40.75
N VAL A 5 -0.05 67.37 -39.44
CA VAL A 5 -0.40 66.10 -38.79
C VAL A 5 0.01 64.84 -39.56
N PHE A 6 1.25 64.39 -39.36
CA PHE A 6 1.68 63.01 -39.66
C PHE A 6 1.33 62.05 -38.49
N ALA A 7 0.14 62.18 -37.91
CA ALA A 7 -0.29 61.38 -36.76
C ALA A 7 -1.22 60.22 -37.14
N ASN A 8 -1.02 59.62 -38.32
CA ASN A 8 -1.79 58.44 -38.77
C ASN A 8 -0.85 57.25 -38.97
N GLY A 9 -0.22 56.76 -37.89
CA GLY A 9 0.71 55.64 -38.02
C GLY A 9 1.10 54.92 -36.73
N PHE A 10 0.27 54.93 -35.69
CA PHE A 10 0.63 54.25 -34.44
C PHE A 10 -0.48 53.41 -33.78
N GLU A 11 -1.51 52.99 -34.53
CA GLU A 11 -2.60 52.17 -34.00
C GLU A 11 -2.55 50.68 -34.37
N ASP A 12 -1.46 50.18 -34.97
CA ASP A 12 -1.34 48.75 -35.35
C ASP A 12 -0.62 47.86 -34.31
N HIS A 13 -0.21 48.40 -33.16
CA HIS A 13 0.56 47.65 -32.16
C HIS A 13 -0.27 47.08 -31.00
N ILE A 14 -1.56 47.40 -30.93
CA ILE A 14 -2.43 47.03 -29.81
C ILE A 14 -3.28 45.78 -30.17
N GLU A 15 -3.72 45.66 -31.42
CA GLU A 15 -4.62 44.58 -31.86
C GLU A 15 -3.98 43.18 -31.81
N GLY A 16 -2.71 43.05 -32.21
CA GLY A 16 -2.00 41.76 -32.15
C GLY A 16 -1.75 41.27 -30.72
N ALA A 17 -1.43 42.20 -29.81
CA ALA A 17 -1.26 41.89 -28.39
C ALA A 17 -2.59 41.50 -27.75
N GLU A 18 -3.67 42.24 -28.02
CA GLU A 18 -5.02 41.93 -27.55
C GLU A 18 -5.54 40.59 -28.08
N ALA A 19 -5.31 40.28 -29.36
CA ALA A 19 -5.64 38.98 -29.95
C ALA A 19 -4.88 37.83 -29.27
N TRP A 20 -3.58 38.00 -29.00
CA TRP A 20 -2.77 37.02 -28.27
C TRP A 20 -3.28 36.82 -26.84
N TYR A 21 -3.58 37.90 -26.12
CA TYR A 21 -4.17 37.84 -24.78
C TYR A 21 -5.54 37.14 -24.77
N ALA A 22 -6.39 37.42 -25.75
CA ALA A 22 -7.69 36.78 -25.87
C ALA A 22 -7.55 35.26 -26.11
N LEU A 23 -6.64 34.86 -27.01
CA LEU A 23 -6.33 33.46 -27.27
C LEU A 23 -5.78 32.76 -26.03
N GLU A 24 -4.79 33.37 -25.37
CA GLU A 24 -4.19 32.86 -24.14
C GLU A 24 -5.26 32.66 -23.06
N LYS A 25 -6.18 33.61 -22.90
CA LYS A 25 -7.28 33.52 -21.93
C LYS A 25 -8.22 32.37 -22.24
N ILE A 26 -8.64 32.20 -23.50
CA ILE A 26 -9.53 31.12 -23.92
C ILE A 26 -8.85 29.76 -23.73
N PHE A 27 -7.59 29.64 -24.19
CA PHE A 27 -6.84 28.41 -24.08
C PHE A 27 -6.55 28.03 -22.62
N SER A 28 -6.20 29.02 -21.79
CA SER A 28 -5.98 28.83 -20.35
C SER A 28 -7.25 28.39 -19.63
N ALA A 29 -8.39 29.01 -19.94
CA ALA A 29 -9.68 28.61 -19.36
C ALA A 29 -10.08 27.19 -19.79
N SER A 30 -9.93 26.88 -21.08
CA SER A 30 -10.18 25.55 -21.64
C SER A 30 -9.28 24.48 -21.01
N SER A 31 -7.99 24.78 -20.84
CA SER A 31 -7.01 23.91 -20.19
C SER A 31 -7.41 23.62 -18.74
N LYS A 32 -7.74 24.65 -17.96
CA LYS A 32 -8.19 24.50 -16.56
C LYS A 32 -9.48 23.67 -16.47
N ALA A 33 -10.46 23.93 -17.34
CA ALA A 33 -11.70 23.16 -17.38
C ALA A 33 -11.42 21.68 -17.68
N ARG A 34 -10.52 21.40 -18.63
CA ARG A 34 -10.12 20.03 -18.97
C ARG A 34 -9.45 19.31 -17.80
N VAL A 35 -8.55 19.98 -17.07
CA VAL A 35 -7.93 19.42 -15.86
C VAL A 35 -9.01 19.06 -14.84
N MET A 36 -9.93 19.98 -14.55
CA MET A 36 -11.01 19.76 -13.59
C MET A 36 -11.92 18.60 -14.01
N GLN A 37 -12.28 18.50 -15.29
CA GLN A 37 -13.09 17.42 -15.82
C GLN A 37 -12.42 16.06 -15.59
N LEU A 38 -11.14 15.92 -15.95
CA LEU A 38 -10.41 14.67 -15.78
C LEU A 38 -10.24 14.29 -14.30
N ARG A 39 -9.96 15.28 -13.43
CA ARG A 39 -9.91 15.07 -11.97
C ARG A 39 -11.25 14.57 -11.43
N LEU A 40 -12.35 15.20 -11.85
CA LEU A 40 -13.68 14.80 -11.44
C LEU A 40 -14.02 13.39 -11.93
N GLU A 41 -13.75 13.08 -13.20
CA GLU A 41 -14.00 11.75 -13.75
C GLU A 41 -13.18 10.69 -13.00
N PHE A 42 -11.90 10.96 -12.74
CA PHE A 42 -11.04 10.08 -11.96
C PHE A 42 -11.63 9.79 -10.57
N GLN A 43 -12.00 10.83 -9.82
CA GLN A 43 -12.51 10.73 -8.45
C GLN A 43 -13.91 10.09 -8.37
N THR A 44 -14.72 10.23 -9.42
CA THR A 44 -16.10 9.71 -9.46
C THR A 44 -16.21 8.35 -10.15
N THR A 45 -15.15 7.88 -10.81
CA THR A 45 -15.15 6.55 -11.44
C THR A 45 -15.33 5.47 -10.36
N ARG A 46 -16.30 4.59 -10.59
CA ARG A 46 -16.60 3.42 -9.76
C ARG A 46 -16.60 2.18 -10.65
N LYS A 47 -16.34 1.01 -10.06
CA LYS A 47 -16.45 -0.26 -10.77
C LYS A 47 -17.90 -0.46 -11.25
N GLY A 48 -18.88 -0.31 -10.36
CA GLY A 48 -20.28 -0.55 -10.68
C GLY A 48 -20.49 -1.92 -11.34
N SER A 49 -21.16 -1.92 -12.49
CA SER A 49 -21.38 -3.11 -13.33
C SER A 49 -20.19 -3.45 -14.26
N LEU A 50 -19.16 -2.62 -14.33
CA LEU A 50 -18.00 -2.88 -15.19
C LEU A 50 -17.26 -4.15 -14.76
N PRO A 51 -16.72 -4.91 -15.73
CA PRO A 51 -15.68 -5.90 -15.46
C PRO A 51 -14.48 -5.26 -14.74
N MET A 52 -13.84 -6.04 -13.87
CA MET A 52 -12.73 -5.54 -13.04
C MET A 52 -11.58 -4.96 -13.87
N MET A 53 -11.23 -5.65 -14.97
CA MET A 53 -10.15 -5.21 -15.86
C MET A 53 -10.47 -3.87 -16.54
N GLU A 54 -11.72 -3.69 -17.01
CA GLU A 54 -12.16 -2.46 -17.65
C GLU A 54 -12.15 -1.27 -16.67
N TYR A 55 -12.57 -1.50 -15.43
CA TYR A 55 -12.52 -0.49 -14.38
C TYR A 55 -11.07 -0.04 -14.09
N ILE A 56 -10.14 -0.99 -13.94
CA ILE A 56 -8.72 -0.69 -13.70
C ILE A 56 -8.12 0.09 -14.89
N LEU A 57 -8.38 -0.37 -16.12
CA LEU A 57 -7.92 0.30 -17.34
C LEU A 57 -8.47 1.72 -17.45
N LYS A 58 -9.74 1.93 -17.13
CA LYS A 58 -10.36 3.25 -17.14
C LYS A 58 -9.66 4.21 -16.16
N LEU A 59 -9.40 3.77 -14.93
CA LEU A 59 -8.67 4.59 -13.95
C LEU A 59 -7.25 4.92 -14.41
N LYS A 60 -6.53 3.93 -14.97
CA LYS A 60 -5.18 4.13 -15.50
C LYS A 60 -5.18 5.16 -16.62
N ASN A 61 -6.07 5.04 -17.60
CA ASN A 61 -6.17 5.98 -18.72
C ASN A 61 -6.44 7.42 -18.25
N LEU A 62 -7.26 7.59 -17.21
CA LEU A 62 -7.51 8.90 -16.60
C LEU A 62 -6.27 9.46 -15.89
N ALA A 63 -5.55 8.63 -15.14
CA ALA A 63 -4.29 9.02 -14.50
C ALA A 63 -3.20 9.38 -15.54
N ASP A 64 -3.07 8.59 -16.60
CA ASP A 64 -2.15 8.85 -17.71
C ASP A 64 -2.52 10.16 -18.43
N SER A 65 -3.81 10.40 -18.67
CA SER A 65 -4.29 11.65 -19.29
C SER A 65 -3.98 12.87 -18.43
N LEU A 66 -4.12 12.74 -17.10
CA LEU A 66 -3.75 13.78 -16.14
C LEU A 66 -2.24 14.03 -16.13
N ALA A 67 -1.42 12.97 -16.20
CA ALA A 67 0.04 13.10 -16.29
C ALA A 67 0.48 13.82 -17.59
N VAL A 68 -0.14 13.50 -18.73
CA VAL A 68 0.17 14.13 -20.03
C VAL A 68 -0.06 15.64 -20.01
N ILE A 69 -1.04 16.13 -19.24
CA ILE A 69 -1.33 17.57 -19.12
C ILE A 69 -0.63 18.24 -17.92
N GLY A 70 0.35 17.57 -17.31
CA GLY A 70 1.17 18.12 -16.23
C GLY A 70 0.57 18.01 -14.83
N GLU A 71 -0.49 17.22 -14.66
CA GLU A 71 -1.25 17.06 -13.41
C GLU A 71 -1.18 15.61 -12.88
N PRO A 72 0.00 15.01 -12.70
CA PRO A 72 0.12 13.58 -12.37
C PRO A 72 -0.61 13.23 -11.06
N VAL A 73 -1.14 12.02 -11.01
CA VAL A 73 -1.78 11.44 -9.82
C VAL A 73 -0.80 10.54 -9.11
N SER A 74 -0.63 10.71 -7.80
CA SER A 74 0.28 9.86 -7.02
C SER A 74 -0.20 8.41 -6.99
N ASP A 75 0.73 7.45 -6.94
CA ASP A 75 0.39 6.02 -6.85
C ASP A 75 -0.53 5.73 -5.65
N ARG A 76 -0.33 6.44 -4.53
CA ARG A 76 -1.19 6.32 -3.34
C ARG A 76 -2.62 6.72 -3.66
N ASP A 77 -2.82 7.86 -4.31
CA ASP A 77 -4.15 8.33 -4.69
C ASP A 77 -4.80 7.43 -5.73
N GLN A 78 -4.01 6.86 -6.65
CA GLN A 78 -4.48 5.84 -7.59
C GLN A 78 -4.98 4.58 -6.89
N ILE A 79 -4.21 4.07 -5.92
CA ILE A 79 -4.61 2.92 -5.12
C ILE A 79 -5.87 3.24 -4.30
N LEU A 80 -5.92 4.41 -3.66
CA LEU A 80 -7.09 4.83 -2.88
C LEU A 80 -8.35 4.92 -3.75
N GLN A 81 -8.24 5.52 -4.94
CA GLN A 81 -9.35 5.63 -5.88
C GLN A 81 -9.80 4.25 -6.40
N LEU A 82 -8.84 3.37 -6.69
CA LEU A 82 -9.11 2.01 -7.13
C LEU A 82 -9.86 1.22 -6.07
N LEU A 83 -9.38 1.22 -4.82
CA LEU A 83 -10.00 0.48 -3.73
C LEU A 83 -11.36 1.08 -3.34
N GLY A 84 -11.46 2.40 -3.30
CA GLY A 84 -12.69 3.12 -2.97
C GLY A 84 -13.83 2.91 -3.97
N GLY A 85 -13.53 2.50 -5.21
CA GLY A 85 -14.54 2.27 -6.24
C GLY A 85 -15.00 0.83 -6.44
N LEU A 86 -14.49 -0.15 -5.69
CA LEU A 86 -14.85 -1.57 -5.85
C LEU A 86 -16.27 -1.92 -5.38
N GLY A 87 -16.83 -1.17 -4.45
CA GLY A 87 -18.15 -1.42 -3.87
C GLY A 87 -18.19 -2.56 -2.84
N ALA A 88 -19.35 -2.76 -2.21
CA ALA A 88 -19.48 -3.57 -1.00
C ALA A 88 -19.09 -5.05 -1.16
N ASN A 89 -19.20 -5.60 -2.37
CA ASN A 89 -18.86 -6.98 -2.69
C ASN A 89 -17.36 -7.30 -2.48
N TYR A 90 -16.52 -6.28 -2.38
CA TYR A 90 -15.06 -6.42 -2.20
C TYR A 90 -14.58 -6.01 -0.80
N ASN A 91 -15.50 -5.65 0.12
CA ASN A 91 -15.15 -5.16 1.46
C ASN A 91 -14.31 -6.16 2.28
N SER A 92 -14.55 -7.48 2.13
CA SER A 92 -13.79 -8.52 2.83
C SER A 92 -12.30 -8.57 2.41
N ILE A 93 -12.00 -8.19 1.18
CA ILE A 93 -10.64 -8.15 0.63
C ILE A 93 -9.95 -6.86 1.06
N VAL A 94 -10.65 -5.73 1.01
CA VAL A 94 -10.09 -4.41 1.39
C VAL A 94 -9.83 -4.31 2.91
N ALA A 95 -10.61 -5.00 3.74
CA ALA A 95 -10.55 -4.90 5.20
C ALA A 95 -9.50 -5.80 5.89
N THR A 96 -8.66 -6.54 5.15
CA THR A 96 -7.67 -7.43 5.79
C THR A 96 -6.23 -6.90 5.69
N PRO A 97 -5.77 -6.08 6.66
CA PRO A 97 -4.37 -6.06 7.00
C PRO A 97 -4.04 -7.41 7.67
N GLN A 98 -3.68 -8.42 6.87
CA GLN A 98 -3.16 -9.68 7.40
C GLN A 98 -1.82 -9.39 8.09
N HIS A 99 -1.85 -9.11 9.39
CA HIS A 99 -0.70 -9.17 10.26
C HIS A 99 -0.32 -10.65 10.47
N HIS A 100 0.10 -11.31 9.39
CA HIS A 100 0.69 -12.64 9.46
C HIS A 100 2.12 -12.47 9.99
N LYS A 101 2.26 -12.59 11.31
CA LYS A 101 3.55 -12.62 12.00
C LYS A 101 4.44 -13.67 11.30
N TYR A 102 5.47 -13.23 10.59
CA TYR A 102 6.54 -14.11 10.12
C TYR A 102 7.25 -14.72 11.34
N ASN A 103 6.90 -15.95 11.73
CA ASN A 103 7.61 -16.70 12.77
C ASN A 103 8.82 -17.43 12.16
N LYS A 104 9.96 -16.74 12.11
CA LYS A 104 11.22 -17.23 11.51
C LYS A 104 12.04 -18.17 12.42
N LYS A 105 11.46 -18.89 13.40
CA LYS A 105 12.27 -19.62 14.41
C LYS A 105 12.01 -21.11 14.65
N GLU A 106 11.22 -21.83 13.85
CA GLU A 106 10.96 -23.27 14.15
C GLU A 106 11.47 -24.29 13.10
N HIS A 107 12.26 -23.87 12.10
CA HIS A 107 12.81 -24.80 11.09
C HIS A 107 14.30 -25.11 11.27
N PHE A 108 14.79 -25.24 12.51
CA PHE A 108 16.10 -25.85 12.76
C PHE A 108 15.93 -27.30 13.21
N ASN A 109 15.96 -28.20 12.23
CA ASN A 109 16.46 -29.58 12.25
C ASN A 109 16.51 -30.29 13.63
N ARG A 110 15.53 -31.15 13.91
CA ARG A 110 15.69 -32.24 14.91
C ARG A 110 16.04 -33.56 14.23
N ASN A 111 17.25 -33.66 13.69
CA ASN A 111 17.92 -34.95 13.53
C ASN A 111 18.73 -35.24 14.79
N THR A 112 18.11 -35.94 15.74
CA THR A 112 18.81 -36.72 16.78
C THR A 112 18.17 -38.09 16.85
N SER A 113 18.53 -38.93 15.89
CA SER A 113 18.59 -40.39 16.06
C SER A 113 19.66 -40.67 17.11
N ILE A 114 19.32 -41.28 18.25
CA ILE A 114 20.26 -42.16 18.99
C ILE A 114 19.63 -43.07 20.05
N TYR A 115 18.33 -42.97 20.42
CA TYR A 115 17.78 -43.93 21.39
C TYR A 115 16.43 -44.50 20.97
N ASN A 116 16.50 -45.40 20.00
CA ASN A 116 15.51 -46.47 19.84
C ASN A 116 16.05 -47.72 20.55
N ARG A 117 15.38 -48.12 21.63
CA ARG A 117 15.03 -49.50 22.03
C ARG A 117 16.11 -50.58 21.90
N ASN A 118 16.53 -51.18 23.03
CA ASN A 118 16.57 -52.65 23.19
C ASN A 118 16.64 -53.09 24.66
N ASN A 119 15.78 -54.04 24.97
CA ASN A 119 15.56 -54.71 26.23
C ASN A 119 16.57 -55.87 26.38
N PHE A 120 17.48 -55.83 27.36
CA PHE A 120 18.22 -57.01 27.84
C PHE A 120 18.49 -56.86 29.34
N GLY A 121 17.83 -57.69 30.15
CA GLY A 121 17.97 -57.67 31.60
C GLY A 121 19.24 -58.36 32.09
N PHE A 122 19.74 -57.93 33.25
CA PHE A 122 20.55 -58.73 34.18
C PHE A 122 20.39 -58.18 35.60
N ASN A 123 19.91 -59.03 36.52
CA ASN A 123 20.01 -58.87 37.97
C ASN A 123 21.28 -59.63 38.43
N PRO A 124 22.10 -59.05 39.32
CA PRO A 124 22.44 -59.83 40.52
C PRO A 124 22.60 -58.96 41.77
N GLY A 125 21.93 -59.38 42.85
CA GLY A 125 22.31 -59.00 44.21
C GLY A 125 23.61 -59.68 44.67
N ARG A 126 24.38 -58.97 45.49
CA ARG A 126 25.46 -59.37 46.44
C ARG A 126 25.97 -58.03 47.02
N GLY A 127 25.88 -57.68 48.30
CA GLY A 127 26.24 -58.38 49.53
C GLY A 127 27.43 -57.64 50.20
N LEU A 128 27.54 -57.68 51.53
CA LEU A 128 28.55 -57.09 52.47
C LEU A 128 28.11 -55.74 53.10
N ASN A 129 27.67 -55.58 54.36
CA ASN A 129 28.00 -56.08 55.72
C ASN A 129 28.84 -55.09 56.57
N GLY A 130 28.36 -54.81 57.79
CA GLY A 130 29.03 -54.16 58.92
C GLY A 130 28.43 -52.80 59.28
N GLY A 131 27.91 -52.50 60.47
CA GLY A 131 27.84 -53.16 61.77
C GLY A 131 27.18 -52.20 62.79
N ARG A 132 26.61 -52.76 63.86
CA ARG A 132 25.97 -52.13 65.05
C ARG A 132 26.96 -51.18 65.77
N SER A 133 26.61 -50.21 66.64
CA SER A 133 25.86 -50.22 67.91
C SER A 133 26.05 -48.83 68.56
N GLN A 134 25.10 -48.16 69.23
CA GLN A 134 24.78 -48.19 70.68
C GLN A 134 23.63 -47.14 70.86
N GLY A 135 22.50 -47.36 71.54
CA GLY A 135 22.31 -47.31 73.00
C GLY A 135 22.34 -45.84 73.52
N SER A 136 21.44 -45.29 74.34
CA SER A 136 20.35 -45.81 75.17
C SER A 136 19.64 -44.64 75.90
N HIS A 137 18.43 -44.92 76.45
CA HIS A 137 17.68 -44.22 77.52
C HIS A 137 17.05 -42.84 77.19
N ASN A 138 15.77 -42.57 77.43
CA ASN A 138 15.15 -42.52 78.76
C ASN A 138 13.64 -42.78 78.75
N ASN A 139 13.18 -43.38 79.85
CA ASN A 139 11.81 -43.75 80.17
C ASN A 139 11.31 -42.87 81.33
N ARG A 140 10.07 -42.36 81.22
CA ARG A 140 9.03 -42.28 82.28
C ARG A 140 9.24 -41.36 83.50
N PRO A 141 8.21 -41.11 84.36
CA PRO A 141 6.85 -41.70 84.45
C PRO A 141 5.77 -41.01 83.61
#